data_AF-A0A371Q8F9-F1
#
_entry.id   AF-A0A371Q8F9-F1
#
_cell.length_a   1.000
_cell.length_b   1.000
_cell.length_c   1.000
_cell.angle_alpha   90.00
_cell.angle_beta   90.00
_cell.angle_gamma   90.00
#
_symmetry.space_group_name_H-M   'P 1'
#
loop_
_entity.id
_entity.type
_entity.pdbx_description
1 polymer ?
#
loop_
_entity_poly.entity_id
_entity_poly.type
_entity_poly.pdbx_seq_one_letter_code
_entity_poly.pdbx_strand_id
1 'polypeptide(L)'
;MNRNVDATHRVVVVACGTPRKVIIEDDRSDSADRFGFGRISEAVAFDALMARDAVLGHECSCLTIDGFIGGSLVLPRGPQWNQAVSTALLGDWVAPLQDNGRIDGAVLGRIKSEAEAVHRQLVPLWRRRVRGSRVLLLETPLGDNLTLHDLIAGKLRMDDLVFEAAFGDARINAVLAGLDPAEQRVAMAWAHPAIATWTEAARFAGAASPEAFGERVRRKLKRLGEQHTTRAAAAAATASTR
;
A
#
# COMPACT_ATOMS: atom_id res chain seq x y z
N MET A 1 -11.60 19.17 62.74
CA MET A 1 -11.59 20.63 62.51
C MET A 1 -10.60 20.92 61.38
N ASN A 2 -11.09 21.28 60.19
CA ASN A 2 -10.41 21.95 59.05
C ASN A 2 -9.13 21.32 58.47
N ARG A 3 -8.76 21.38 57.18
CA ARG A 3 -9.29 21.74 55.85
C ARG A 3 -8.24 21.10 54.91
N ASN A 4 -8.59 20.21 54.00
CA ASN A 4 -8.57 20.43 52.55
C ASN A 4 -7.43 21.35 52.05
N VAL A 5 -6.46 20.81 51.28
CA VAL A 5 -5.98 21.40 50.00
C VAL A 5 -5.40 20.27 49.11
N ASP A 6 -6.09 19.98 48.02
CA ASP A 6 -5.60 19.29 46.82
C ASP A 6 -4.27 19.88 46.32
N ALA A 7 -3.23 19.07 46.20
CA ALA A 7 -2.01 19.46 45.49
C ALA A 7 -2.19 19.19 43.98
N THR A 8 -3.01 20.01 43.33
CA THR A 8 -3.07 20.09 41.86
C THR A 8 -1.71 20.53 41.33
N HIS A 9 -0.99 19.62 40.69
CA HIS A 9 0.23 19.94 39.95
C HIS A 9 -0.18 20.79 38.74
N ARG A 10 0.03 22.11 38.85
CA ARG A 10 -0.30 23.07 37.81
C ARG A 10 1.01 23.51 37.14
N VAL A 11 1.32 22.94 35.99
CA VAL A 11 2.40 23.44 35.13
C VAL A 11 1.87 24.71 34.47
N VAL A 12 2.32 25.87 34.97
CA VAL A 12 2.04 27.16 34.35
C VAL A 12 3.14 27.43 33.34
N VAL A 13 2.84 27.22 32.05
CA VAL A 13 3.70 27.69 30.96
C VAL A 13 3.43 29.18 30.78
N VAL A 14 4.34 30.03 31.28
CA VAL A 14 4.31 31.47 31.02
C VAL A 14 5.06 31.74 29.73
N ALA A 15 4.32 32.24 28.74
CA ALA A 15 4.85 32.73 27.48
C ALA A 15 5.81 33.93 27.70
N CYS A 16 6.94 33.87 27.02
CA CYS A 16 7.76 35.00 26.54
C CYS A 16 7.93 36.18 27.53
N GLY A 17 9.00 36.16 28.36
CA GLY A 17 9.47 37.38 29.03
C GLY A 17 10.32 37.20 30.30
N THR A 18 11.65 37.11 30.12
CA THR A 18 12.73 37.22 31.15
C THR A 18 12.86 36.08 32.18
N PRO A 19 14.07 35.52 32.41
CA PRO A 19 14.25 34.40 33.33
C PRO A 19 14.22 34.86 34.79
N ARG A 20 13.21 34.43 35.56
CA ARG A 20 13.31 34.41 37.02
C ARG A 20 13.47 32.98 37.50
N LYS A 21 14.72 32.69 37.88
CA LYS A 21 15.22 31.58 38.71
C LYS A 21 14.12 30.63 39.20
N VAL A 22 13.96 29.51 38.51
CA VAL A 22 13.24 28.35 39.06
C VAL A 22 14.21 27.70 40.05
N ILE A 23 13.95 27.88 41.34
CA ILE A 23 14.61 27.10 42.41
C ILE A 23 13.76 25.84 42.54
N ILE A 24 14.29 24.69 42.14
CA ILE A 24 13.75 23.39 42.53
C ILE A 24 14.69 22.89 43.63
N GLU A 25 14.21 22.85 44.87
CA GLU A 25 14.89 22.20 45.98
C GLU A 25 15.02 20.71 45.67
N ASP A 26 16.27 20.27 45.57
CA ASP A 26 16.70 18.89 45.36
C ASP A 26 16.82 18.23 46.73
N ASP A 27 15.79 17.49 47.14
CA ASP A 27 15.89 16.58 48.27
C ASP A 27 16.08 15.15 47.77
N ARG A 28 17.32 14.69 47.96
CA ARG A 28 17.85 13.35 47.74
C ARG A 28 16.94 12.25 48.30
N SER A 29 16.90 11.10 47.61
CA SER A 29 17.63 9.89 48.06
C SER A 29 17.44 8.69 47.11
N ASP A 30 18.54 8.36 46.43
CA ASP A 30 19.15 7.03 46.37
C ASP A 30 18.30 5.81 45.95
N SER A 31 18.45 5.41 44.69
CA SER A 31 18.84 4.03 44.34
C SER A 31 19.23 3.96 42.87
N ALA A 32 20.50 3.65 42.64
CA ALA A 32 21.05 3.37 41.32
C ALA A 32 20.31 2.20 40.65
N ASP A 33 19.81 2.39 39.43
CA ASP A 33 19.85 1.34 38.41
C ASP A 33 19.68 1.89 36.97
N ARG A 34 20.83 1.98 36.30
CA ARG A 34 21.12 1.39 34.98
C ARG A 34 20.02 1.52 33.91
N PHE A 35 20.14 2.55 33.08
CA PHE A 35 19.93 2.62 31.61
C PHE A 35 19.58 4.08 31.24
N GLY A 36 20.56 4.79 30.67
CA GLY A 36 20.43 6.19 30.32
C GLY A 36 19.51 6.42 29.13
N PHE A 37 18.24 6.75 29.40
CA PHE A 37 17.30 7.34 28.42
C PHE A 37 16.35 8.38 29.06
N GLY A 38 16.65 8.89 30.25
CA GLY A 38 15.67 9.63 31.07
C GLY A 38 15.70 11.16 31.03
N ARG A 39 16.52 11.83 30.21
CA ARG A 39 16.69 13.31 30.26
C ARG A 39 16.47 14.06 28.94
N ILE A 40 16.02 13.38 27.89
CA ILE A 40 15.84 13.99 26.55
C ILE A 40 14.36 14.38 26.30
N SER A 41 13.41 13.92 27.14
CA SER A 41 11.98 14.07 26.84
C SER A 41 11.45 15.50 26.96
N GLU A 42 11.94 16.30 27.91
CA GLU A 42 11.39 17.63 28.19
C GLU A 42 11.85 18.70 27.18
N ALA A 43 13.10 18.63 26.73
CA ALA A 43 13.61 19.53 25.69
C ALA A 43 12.91 19.28 24.33
N VAL A 44 12.73 18.01 23.97
CA VAL A 44 12.07 17.63 22.71
C VAL A 44 10.58 17.98 22.71
N ALA A 45 9.94 17.88 23.88
CA ALA A 45 8.57 18.32 24.11
C ALA A 45 8.39 19.81 23.90
N PHE A 46 9.29 20.59 24.51
CA PHE A 46 9.35 22.03 24.36
C PHE A 46 9.56 22.41 22.89
N ASP A 47 10.51 21.76 22.21
CA ASP A 47 10.76 21.99 20.78
C ASP A 47 9.52 21.70 19.92
N ALA A 48 8.78 20.63 20.20
CA ALA A 48 7.55 20.30 19.49
C ALA A 48 6.45 21.35 19.69
N LEU A 49 6.31 21.89 20.91
CA LEU A 49 5.36 22.96 21.22
C LEU A 49 5.75 24.26 20.53
N MET A 50 7.04 24.63 20.57
CA MET A 50 7.55 25.82 19.88
C MET A 50 7.38 25.71 18.35
N ALA A 51 7.62 24.53 17.78
CA ALA A 51 7.39 24.28 16.37
C ALA A 51 5.89 24.38 16.00
N ARG A 52 4.99 23.92 16.88
CA ARG A 52 3.53 24.05 16.69
C ARG A 52 3.09 25.51 16.76
N ASP A 53 3.60 26.29 17.70
CA ASP A 53 3.31 27.73 17.79
C ASP A 53 3.79 28.48 16.55
N ALA A 54 4.95 28.10 16.01
CA ALA A 54 5.44 28.62 14.72
C ALA A 54 4.47 28.31 13.56
N VAL A 55 3.89 27.11 13.52
CA VAL A 55 2.88 26.71 12.51
C VAL A 55 1.57 27.49 12.67
N LEU A 56 1.16 27.78 13.91
CA LEU A 56 -0.04 28.56 14.19
C LEU A 56 0.12 30.06 13.92
N GLY A 57 1.34 30.52 13.62
CA GLY A 57 1.63 31.93 13.32
C GLY A 57 1.78 32.80 14.58
N HIS A 58 2.06 32.20 15.74
CA HIS A 58 2.36 32.96 16.95
C HIS A 58 3.75 33.64 16.86
N GLU A 59 3.84 34.88 17.34
CA GLU A 59 5.02 35.74 17.14
C GLU A 59 6.29 35.30 17.92
N CYS A 60 6.16 34.48 18.97
CA CYS A 60 7.29 33.94 19.74
C CYS A 60 7.70 32.56 19.24
N SER A 61 8.32 32.43 18.05
CA SER A 61 8.99 31.19 17.64
C SER A 61 10.50 31.39 17.53
N CYS A 62 11.25 30.88 18.51
CA CYS A 62 12.71 30.80 18.44
C CYS A 62 13.21 29.56 17.68
N LEU A 63 12.32 28.61 17.39
CA LEU A 63 12.61 27.37 16.68
C LEU A 63 11.82 27.30 15.37
N THR A 64 12.52 27.10 14.26
CA THR A 64 11.90 26.86 12.95
C THR A 64 11.49 25.40 12.81
N ILE A 65 10.49 25.14 11.96
CA ILE A 65 10.02 23.79 11.65
C ILE A 65 11.18 22.94 11.07
N ASP A 66 12.02 23.51 10.22
CA ASP A 66 13.21 22.83 9.68
C ASP A 66 14.24 22.45 10.76
N GLY A 67 14.37 23.29 11.80
CA GLY A 67 15.19 23.03 12.98
C GLY A 67 14.67 21.84 13.77
N PHE A 68 13.36 21.79 14.02
CA PHE A 68 12.70 20.67 14.69
C PHE A 68 12.80 19.36 13.87
N ILE A 69 12.59 19.43 12.55
CA ILE A 69 12.70 18.28 11.64
C ILE A 69 14.10 17.67 11.68
N GLY A 70 15.13 18.51 11.62
CA GLY A 70 16.52 18.05 11.57
C GLY A 70 17.10 17.66 12.93
N GLY A 71 16.72 18.37 13.99
CA GLY A 71 17.25 18.16 15.34
C GLY A 71 16.55 17.03 16.09
N SER A 72 15.23 17.09 16.15
CA SER A 72 14.44 16.25 17.08
C SER A 72 13.79 15.07 16.38
N LEU A 73 13.33 15.23 15.13
CA LEU A 73 12.68 14.14 14.37
C LEU A 73 13.66 13.33 13.48
N VAL A 74 14.79 13.92 13.12
CA VAL A 74 15.81 13.34 12.21
C VAL A 74 15.18 12.85 10.89
N LEU A 75 14.30 13.68 10.31
CA LEU A 75 13.61 13.40 9.04
C LEU A 75 14.25 14.16 7.88
N PRO A 76 14.07 13.71 6.61
CA PRO A 76 14.52 14.46 5.45
C PRO A 76 13.85 15.85 5.39
N ARG A 77 14.62 16.86 5.00
CA ARG A 77 14.11 18.23 4.83
C ARG A 77 13.50 18.43 3.44
N GLY A 78 12.51 19.30 3.34
CA GLY A 78 11.95 19.74 2.06
C GLY A 78 10.49 20.17 2.16
N PRO A 79 9.94 20.86 1.14
CA PRO A 79 8.61 21.47 1.23
C PRO A 79 7.49 20.48 1.58
N GLN A 80 7.57 19.26 1.04
CA GLN A 80 6.60 18.19 1.30
C GLN A 80 6.73 17.59 2.70
N TRP A 81 7.93 17.58 3.28
CA TRP A 81 8.16 17.15 4.66
C TRP A 81 7.74 18.25 5.64
N ASN A 82 8.00 19.51 5.30
CA ASN A 82 7.56 20.66 6.11
C ASN A 82 6.05 20.69 6.20
N GLN A 83 5.35 20.53 5.07
CA GLN A 83 3.89 20.42 5.07
C GLN A 83 3.41 19.23 5.91
N ALA A 84 4.02 18.05 5.76
CA ALA A 84 3.61 16.87 6.51
C ALA A 84 3.81 17.00 8.02
N VAL A 85 4.93 17.57 8.44
CA VAL A 85 5.26 17.79 9.85
C VAL A 85 4.41 18.91 10.44
N SER A 86 4.15 19.99 9.70
CA SER A 86 3.20 21.02 10.12
C SER A 86 1.80 20.45 10.34
N THR A 87 1.32 19.59 9.43
CA THR A 87 0.03 18.91 9.60
C THR A 87 0.02 18.00 10.83
N ALA A 88 1.08 17.21 11.03
CA ALA A 88 1.19 16.33 12.21
C ALA A 88 1.28 17.12 13.54
N LEU A 89 1.96 18.27 13.54
CA LEU A 89 2.06 19.17 14.70
C LEU A 89 0.72 19.83 15.06
N LEU A 90 -0.20 19.95 14.10
CA LEU A 90 -1.57 20.41 14.36
C LEU A 90 -2.50 19.28 14.83
N GLY A 91 -2.02 18.03 14.84
CA GLY A 91 -2.76 16.86 15.31
C GLY A 91 -2.91 16.76 16.82
N ASP A 92 -3.55 15.68 17.27
CA ASP A 92 -3.97 15.46 18.66
C ASP A 92 -2.89 14.84 19.56
N TRP A 93 -1.62 15.12 19.27
CA TRP A 93 -0.49 14.65 20.08
C TRP A 93 -0.38 15.41 21.42
N VAL A 94 -1.11 16.53 21.56
CA VAL A 94 -1.17 17.36 22.77
C VAL A 94 -2.19 16.82 23.79
N ALA A 95 -3.15 15.98 23.43
CA ALA A 95 -4.12 15.42 24.40
C ALA A 95 -3.46 14.74 25.62
N PRO A 96 -2.41 13.89 25.47
CA PRO A 96 -1.71 13.29 26.61
C PRO A 96 -1.04 14.29 27.56
N LEU A 97 -0.72 15.51 27.09
CA LEU A 97 -0.22 16.59 27.95
C LEU A 97 -1.29 17.12 28.89
N GLN A 98 -2.54 17.12 28.46
CA GLN A 98 -3.67 17.60 29.26
C GLN A 98 -4.02 16.61 30.37
N ASP A 99 -3.84 15.31 30.11
CA ASP A 99 -4.22 14.25 31.05
C ASP A 99 -3.14 13.99 32.11
N ASN A 100 -1.87 13.90 31.72
CA ASN A 100 -0.79 13.42 32.61
C ASN A 100 0.38 14.40 32.76
N GLY A 101 0.34 15.56 32.08
CA GLY A 101 1.37 16.59 32.17
C GLY A 101 2.77 16.18 31.70
N ARG A 102 2.91 15.02 31.04
CA ARG A 102 4.22 14.47 30.63
C ARG A 102 4.21 14.13 29.15
N ILE A 103 5.26 14.57 28.46
CA ILE A 103 5.61 14.08 27.13
C ILE A 103 6.62 12.95 27.31
N ASP A 104 6.24 11.77 26.87
CA ASP A 104 7.16 10.63 26.72
C ASP A 104 7.62 10.52 25.25
N GLY A 105 8.71 9.78 24.99
CA GLY A 105 9.21 9.51 23.64
C GLY A 105 8.15 8.90 22.71
N ALA A 106 7.11 8.28 23.26
CA ALA A 106 5.93 7.82 22.53
C ALA A 106 5.20 8.94 21.76
N VAL A 107 5.18 10.17 22.29
CA VAL A 107 4.56 11.33 21.63
C VAL A 107 5.35 11.72 20.39
N LEU A 108 6.69 11.73 20.49
CA LEU A 108 7.55 11.97 19.33
C LEU A 108 7.38 10.87 18.28
N GLY A 109 7.28 9.61 18.72
CA GLY A 109 6.95 8.48 17.86
C GLY A 109 5.62 8.66 17.13
N ARG A 110 4.60 9.19 17.82
CA ARG A 110 3.29 9.50 17.25
C ARG A 110 3.38 10.61 16.20
N ILE A 111 3.98 11.76 16.53
CA ILE A 111 4.20 12.88 15.59
C ILE A 111 4.95 12.39 14.35
N LYS A 112 6.02 11.60 14.55
CA LYS A 112 6.80 11.03 13.45
C LYS A 112 5.95 10.11 12.56
N SER A 113 5.20 9.19 13.16
CA SER A 113 4.35 8.26 12.41
C SER A 113 3.25 8.97 11.61
N GLU A 114 2.69 10.04 12.18
CA GLU A 114 1.68 10.87 11.54
C GLU A 114 2.28 11.70 10.41
N ALA A 115 3.44 12.33 10.63
CA ALA A 115 4.18 13.04 9.60
C ALA A 115 4.58 12.11 8.44
N GLU A 116 5.01 10.88 8.71
CA GLU A 116 5.28 9.88 7.67
C GLU A 116 4.01 9.49 6.90
N ALA A 117 2.87 9.35 7.59
CA ALA A 117 1.60 9.03 6.95
C ALA A 117 1.12 10.18 6.03
N VAL A 118 1.16 11.42 6.52
CA VAL A 118 0.82 12.61 5.74
C VAL A 118 1.80 12.79 4.58
N HIS A 119 3.11 12.61 4.81
CA HIS A 119 4.10 12.68 3.74
C HIS A 119 3.81 11.65 2.65
N ARG A 120 3.48 10.40 3.03
CA ARG A 120 3.03 9.40 2.05
C ARG A 120 1.83 9.90 1.25
N GLN A 121 0.81 10.48 1.90
CA GLN A 121 -0.37 11.01 1.22
C GLN A 121 -0.04 12.16 0.25
N LEU A 122 0.86 13.07 0.63
CA LEU A 122 1.31 14.19 -0.20
C LEU A 122 2.19 13.75 -1.38
N VAL A 123 2.90 12.61 -1.25
CA VAL A 123 3.70 12.06 -2.34
C VAL A 123 2.79 11.31 -3.33
N PRO A 124 2.71 11.75 -4.60
CA PRO A 124 1.92 11.08 -5.61
C PRO A 124 2.33 9.62 -5.78
N LEU A 125 1.36 8.73 -6.05
CA LEU A 125 1.58 7.28 -6.12
C LEU A 125 2.74 6.90 -7.06
N TRP A 126 2.88 7.57 -8.20
CA TRP A 126 3.94 7.36 -9.19
C TRP A 126 5.34 7.84 -8.77
N ARG A 127 5.46 8.56 -7.65
CA ARG A 127 6.75 8.88 -7.02
C ARG A 127 7.09 7.95 -5.86
N ARG A 128 6.16 7.10 -5.44
CA ARG A 128 6.38 6.12 -4.36
C ARG A 128 7.24 4.96 -4.86
N ARG A 129 8.01 4.38 -3.94
CA ARG A 129 8.71 3.11 -4.15
C ARG A 129 7.94 1.99 -3.46
N VAL A 130 7.79 0.87 -4.14
CA VAL A 130 7.27 -0.39 -3.60
C VAL A 130 8.37 -1.44 -3.77
N ARG A 131 8.82 -2.04 -2.67
CA ARG A 131 9.91 -3.04 -2.64
C ARG A 131 11.18 -2.61 -3.40
N GLY A 132 11.58 -1.35 -3.27
CA GLY A 132 12.78 -0.79 -3.93
C GLY A 132 12.57 -0.28 -5.35
N SER A 133 11.45 -0.62 -5.99
CA SER A 133 11.13 -0.20 -7.37
C SER A 133 10.17 0.99 -7.37
N ARG A 134 10.36 1.93 -8.30
CA ARG A 134 9.42 3.05 -8.49
C ARG A 134 8.15 2.56 -9.18
N VAL A 135 7.00 3.08 -8.75
CA VAL A 135 5.73 2.86 -9.46
C VAL A 135 5.73 3.71 -10.74
N LEU A 136 5.47 3.10 -11.89
CA LEU A 136 5.35 3.79 -13.18
C LEU A 136 3.89 3.92 -13.57
N LEU A 137 3.55 5.00 -14.28
CA LEU A 137 2.22 5.20 -14.84
C LEU A 137 2.05 4.30 -16.08
N LEU A 138 0.85 3.78 -16.32
CA LEU A 138 0.58 3.00 -17.54
C LEU A 138 0.75 3.85 -18.81
N GLU A 139 0.47 5.15 -18.75
CA GLU A 139 0.71 6.11 -19.83
C GLU A 139 2.19 6.50 -20.01
N THR A 140 3.13 5.86 -19.29
CA THR A 140 4.55 6.20 -19.44
C THR A 140 5.00 5.81 -20.86
N PRO A 141 5.53 6.76 -21.67
CA PRO A 141 5.98 6.46 -23.01
C PRO A 141 7.26 5.62 -22.97
N LEU A 142 7.31 4.57 -23.80
CA LEU A 142 8.45 3.67 -23.97
C LEU A 142 9.23 3.93 -25.27
N GLY A 143 8.75 4.85 -26.13
CA GLY A 143 9.29 5.12 -27.47
C GLY A 143 8.30 4.70 -28.57
N ASP A 144 8.44 5.22 -29.80
CA ASP A 144 7.62 4.83 -30.97
C ASP A 144 6.09 4.91 -30.77
N ASN A 145 5.60 5.91 -30.02
CA ASN A 145 4.19 6.05 -29.60
C ASN A 145 3.65 4.85 -28.78
N LEU A 146 4.52 4.01 -28.23
CA LEU A 146 4.15 2.93 -27.31
C LEU A 146 4.14 3.45 -25.88
N THR A 147 3.09 3.09 -25.16
CA THR A 147 2.99 3.29 -23.72
C THR A 147 3.22 1.98 -22.97
N LEU A 148 3.51 2.06 -21.67
CA LEU A 148 3.53 0.88 -20.80
C LEU A 148 2.18 0.15 -20.79
N HIS A 149 1.07 0.89 -20.99
CA HIS A 149 -0.26 0.35 -21.21
C HIS A 149 -0.26 -0.55 -22.44
N ASP A 150 0.26 -0.12 -23.58
CA ASP A 150 0.28 -0.92 -24.81
C ASP A 150 1.12 -2.18 -24.69
N LEU A 151 2.17 -2.16 -23.86
CA LEU A 151 2.97 -3.36 -23.56
C LEU A 151 2.20 -4.38 -22.69
N ILE A 152 1.40 -3.89 -21.75
CA ILE A 152 0.60 -4.73 -20.84
C ILE A 152 -0.68 -5.22 -21.53
N ALA A 153 -1.38 -4.32 -22.20
CA ALA A 153 -2.59 -4.55 -22.98
C ALA A 153 -2.30 -5.30 -24.29
N GLY A 154 -1.08 -5.18 -24.82
CA GLY A 154 -0.58 -5.92 -25.98
C GLY A 154 -0.57 -7.45 -25.78
N LYS A 155 -0.78 -7.94 -24.56
CA LYS A 155 -1.05 -9.35 -24.28
C LYS A 155 -2.55 -9.65 -24.31
N LEU A 156 -3.17 -9.51 -25.48
CA LEU A 156 -4.11 -10.50 -26.01
C LEU A 156 -4.56 -10.12 -27.43
N ARG A 157 -3.73 -10.39 -28.44
CA ARG A 157 -4.25 -10.46 -29.82
C ARG A 157 -4.83 -11.85 -30.04
N MET A 158 -5.98 -11.91 -30.71
CA MET A 158 -6.60 -13.19 -31.15
C MET A 158 -5.61 -14.05 -31.94
N ASP A 159 -4.74 -13.41 -32.72
CA ASP A 159 -3.71 -14.06 -33.52
C ASP A 159 -2.62 -14.73 -32.66
N ASP A 160 -2.38 -14.27 -31.43
CA ASP A 160 -1.42 -14.88 -30.49
C ASP A 160 -2.01 -16.12 -29.77
N LEU A 161 -3.33 -16.29 -29.80
CA LEU A 161 -4.05 -17.42 -29.17
C LEU A 161 -4.38 -18.54 -30.15
N VAL A 162 -4.26 -18.29 -31.46
CA VAL A 162 -4.29 -19.34 -32.47
C VAL A 162 -2.89 -19.92 -32.54
N PHE A 163 -2.65 -21.01 -31.82
CA PHE A 163 -1.41 -21.77 -32.01
C PHE A 163 -1.40 -22.29 -33.46
N GLU A 164 -0.57 -21.70 -34.32
CA GLU A 164 -0.29 -22.25 -35.66
C GLU A 164 0.36 -23.65 -35.56
N ALA A 165 0.97 -23.96 -34.40
CA ALA A 165 1.55 -25.25 -34.09
C ALA A 165 0.57 -26.13 -33.29
N ALA A 166 0.46 -27.40 -33.68
CA ALA A 166 -0.25 -28.42 -32.92
C ALA A 166 0.30 -28.52 -31.49
N PHE A 167 -0.58 -28.73 -30.49
CA PHE A 167 -0.16 -28.95 -29.11
C PHE A 167 0.76 -30.17 -29.02
N GLY A 168 1.75 -30.16 -28.12
CA GLY A 168 2.64 -31.30 -27.93
C GLY A 168 1.92 -32.59 -27.49
N ASP A 169 0.74 -32.46 -26.87
CA ASP A 169 -0.12 -33.60 -26.53
C ASP A 169 -1.12 -33.89 -27.66
N ALA A 170 -0.93 -35.01 -28.35
CA ALA A 170 -1.80 -35.48 -29.43
C ALA A 170 -3.27 -35.62 -29.01
N ARG A 171 -3.56 -35.88 -27.72
CA ARG A 171 -4.92 -36.01 -27.20
C ARG A 171 -5.66 -34.67 -27.23
N ILE A 172 -4.96 -33.58 -26.95
CA ILE A 172 -5.53 -32.23 -27.01
C ILE A 172 -5.89 -31.89 -28.45
N ASN A 173 -5.00 -32.18 -29.40
CA ASN A 173 -5.26 -31.97 -30.82
C ASN A 173 -6.46 -32.79 -31.32
N ALA A 174 -6.60 -34.05 -30.88
CA ALA A 174 -7.72 -34.91 -31.26
C ALA A 174 -9.08 -34.37 -30.78
N VAL A 175 -9.12 -33.78 -29.57
CA VAL A 175 -10.34 -33.13 -29.05
C VAL A 175 -10.62 -31.83 -29.80
N LEU A 176 -9.59 -31.02 -30.05
CA LEU A 176 -9.74 -29.74 -30.76
C LEU A 176 -10.18 -29.91 -32.23
N ALA A 177 -9.73 -30.97 -32.90
CA ALA A 177 -10.16 -31.31 -34.26
C ALA A 177 -11.68 -31.60 -34.38
N GLY A 178 -12.37 -31.85 -33.26
CA GLY A 178 -13.82 -32.04 -33.21
C GLY A 178 -14.63 -30.73 -33.09
N LEU A 179 -13.97 -29.58 -33.00
CA LEU A 179 -14.59 -28.25 -32.95
C LEU A 179 -14.46 -27.55 -34.30
N ASP A 180 -15.42 -26.68 -34.61
CA ASP A 180 -15.27 -25.78 -35.74
C ASP A 180 -14.29 -24.63 -35.42
N PRO A 181 -13.77 -23.90 -36.43
CA PRO A 181 -12.78 -22.85 -36.19
C PRO A 181 -13.26 -21.72 -35.27
N ALA A 182 -14.56 -21.43 -35.22
CA ALA A 182 -15.10 -20.40 -34.33
C ALA A 182 -15.20 -20.89 -32.88
N GLU A 183 -15.63 -22.13 -32.69
CA GLU A 183 -15.66 -22.78 -31.38
C GLU A 183 -14.25 -23.00 -30.82
N GLN A 184 -13.29 -23.35 -31.68
CA GLN A 184 -11.89 -23.52 -31.31
C GLN A 184 -11.30 -22.21 -30.77
N ARG A 185 -11.58 -21.07 -31.43
CA ARG A 185 -11.15 -19.74 -30.94
C ARG A 185 -11.70 -19.44 -29.54
N VAL A 186 -12.94 -19.81 -29.25
CA VAL A 186 -13.51 -19.66 -27.90
C VAL A 186 -12.84 -20.57 -26.88
N ALA A 187 -12.58 -21.83 -27.25
CA ALA A 187 -11.87 -22.75 -26.37
C ALA A 187 -10.43 -22.27 -26.07
N MET A 188 -9.75 -21.69 -27.06
CA MET A 188 -8.42 -21.10 -26.88
C MET A 188 -8.47 -19.84 -26.00
N ALA A 189 -9.44 -18.95 -26.23
CA ALA A 189 -9.66 -17.78 -25.39
C ALA A 189 -9.91 -18.15 -23.93
N TRP A 190 -10.70 -19.21 -23.68
CA TRP A 190 -10.98 -19.69 -22.33
C TRP A 190 -9.74 -20.23 -21.60
N ALA A 191 -8.75 -20.76 -22.32
CA ALA A 191 -7.51 -21.25 -21.72
C ALA A 191 -6.60 -20.13 -21.20
N HIS A 192 -6.89 -18.86 -21.52
CA HIS A 192 -6.08 -17.73 -21.09
C HIS A 192 -6.33 -17.35 -19.61
N PRO A 193 -5.29 -17.12 -18.78
CA PRO A 193 -5.45 -16.85 -17.34
C PRO A 193 -6.29 -15.61 -16.99
N ALA A 194 -6.43 -14.67 -17.92
CA ALA A 194 -7.22 -13.44 -17.72
C ALA A 194 -8.73 -13.62 -18.00
N ILE A 195 -9.16 -14.77 -18.52
CA ILE A 195 -10.56 -15.03 -18.86
C ILE A 195 -11.18 -15.93 -17.78
N ALA A 196 -12.21 -15.42 -17.09
CA ALA A 196 -12.82 -16.14 -15.97
C ALA A 196 -14.04 -16.96 -16.41
N THR A 197 -14.72 -16.56 -17.48
CA THR A 197 -15.99 -17.18 -17.90
C THR A 197 -16.03 -17.57 -19.38
N TRP A 198 -16.89 -18.55 -19.72
CA TRP A 198 -17.14 -18.95 -21.11
C TRP A 198 -17.83 -17.86 -21.93
N THR A 199 -18.62 -17.00 -21.29
CA THR A 199 -19.22 -15.82 -21.92
C THR A 199 -18.16 -14.79 -22.30
N GLU A 200 -17.20 -14.52 -21.40
CA GLU A 200 -16.07 -13.64 -21.70
C GLU A 200 -15.20 -14.20 -22.81
N ALA A 201 -14.90 -15.51 -22.79
CA ALA A 201 -14.18 -16.17 -23.86
C ALA A 201 -14.89 -16.03 -25.23
N ALA A 202 -16.21 -16.20 -25.26
CA ALA A 202 -17.00 -16.07 -26.47
C ALA A 202 -17.09 -14.62 -26.97
N ARG A 203 -17.22 -13.66 -26.05
CA ARG A 203 -17.16 -12.23 -26.37
C ARG A 203 -15.81 -11.85 -26.95
N PHE A 204 -14.74 -12.34 -26.31
CA PHE A 204 -13.37 -12.09 -26.73
C PHE A 204 -13.06 -12.70 -28.10
N ALA A 205 -13.65 -13.87 -28.42
CA ALA A 205 -13.55 -14.49 -29.75
C ALA A 205 -14.49 -13.87 -30.82
N GLY A 206 -15.23 -12.81 -30.49
CA GLY A 206 -16.12 -12.12 -31.43
C GLY A 206 -17.41 -12.88 -31.76
N ALA A 207 -17.91 -13.72 -30.87
CA ALA A 207 -19.18 -14.41 -31.08
C ALA A 207 -20.37 -13.41 -31.05
N ALA A 208 -21.29 -13.52 -32.01
CA ALA A 208 -22.48 -12.65 -32.09
C ALA A 208 -23.46 -12.82 -30.90
N SER A 209 -23.44 -13.98 -30.24
CA SER A 209 -24.22 -14.25 -29.02
C SER A 209 -23.33 -14.90 -27.95
N PRO A 210 -22.55 -14.12 -27.20
CA PRO A 210 -21.51 -14.63 -26.31
C PRO A 210 -22.02 -15.65 -25.27
N GLU A 211 -23.17 -15.41 -24.66
CA GLU A 211 -23.74 -16.26 -23.61
C GLU A 211 -24.14 -17.63 -24.17
N ALA A 212 -24.93 -17.64 -25.25
CA ALA A 212 -25.42 -18.87 -25.86
C ALA A 212 -24.32 -19.65 -26.58
N PHE A 213 -23.41 -18.93 -27.26
CA PHE A 213 -22.30 -19.53 -27.98
C PHE A 213 -21.25 -20.10 -27.02
N GLY A 214 -20.84 -19.36 -26.00
CA GLY A 214 -19.89 -19.84 -24.99
C GLY A 214 -20.38 -21.09 -24.26
N GLU A 215 -21.65 -21.11 -23.85
CA GLU A 215 -22.24 -22.25 -23.15
C GLU A 215 -22.41 -23.48 -24.05
N ARG A 216 -22.63 -23.29 -25.35
CA ARG A 216 -22.63 -24.37 -26.34
C ARG A 216 -21.23 -24.96 -26.52
N VAL A 217 -20.19 -24.12 -26.64
CA VAL A 217 -18.80 -24.56 -26.76
C VAL A 217 -18.38 -25.37 -25.53
N ARG A 218 -18.68 -24.87 -24.33
CA ARG A 218 -18.40 -25.57 -23.06
C ARG A 218 -19.00 -26.98 -23.04
N ARG A 219 -20.29 -27.09 -23.37
CA ARG A 219 -21.00 -28.40 -23.41
C ARG A 219 -20.41 -29.33 -24.47
N LYS A 220 -20.06 -28.80 -25.64
CA LYS A 220 -19.45 -29.58 -26.73
C LYS A 220 -18.07 -30.10 -26.34
N LEU A 221 -17.22 -29.25 -25.77
CA LEU A 221 -15.87 -29.62 -25.33
C LEU A 221 -15.91 -30.70 -24.25
N LYS A 222 -16.79 -30.57 -23.26
CA LYS A 222 -17.01 -31.60 -22.23
C LYS A 222 -17.39 -32.95 -22.86
N ARG A 223 -18.38 -32.94 -23.77
CA ARG A 223 -18.83 -34.14 -24.47
C ARG A 223 -17.72 -34.78 -25.30
N LEU A 224 -16.91 -34.00 -26.00
CA LEU A 224 -15.79 -34.51 -26.80
C LEU A 224 -14.70 -35.14 -25.92
N GLY A 225 -14.38 -34.53 -24.78
CA GLY A 225 -13.43 -35.10 -23.81
C GLY A 225 -13.91 -36.43 -23.24
N GLU A 226 -15.19 -36.54 -22.88
CA GLU A 226 -15.80 -37.80 -22.43
C GLU A 226 -15.75 -38.87 -23.52
N GLN A 227 -16.14 -38.54 -24.75
CA GLN A 227 -16.07 -39.47 -25.88
C GLN A 227 -14.64 -39.95 -26.17
N HIS A 228 -13.66 -39.05 -26.11
CA HIS A 228 -12.26 -39.40 -26.31
C HIS A 228 -11.76 -40.36 -25.22
N THR A 229 -12.13 -40.12 -23.96
CA THR A 229 -11.78 -40.98 -22.82
C THR A 229 -12.38 -42.37 -22.96
N THR A 230 -13.68 -42.46 -23.31
CA THR A 230 -14.36 -43.74 -23.53
C THR A 230 -13.74 -44.54 -24.68
N ARG A 231 -13.41 -43.88 -25.80
CA ARG A 231 -12.75 -44.55 -26.93
C ARG A 231 -11.35 -45.03 -26.57
N ALA A 232 -10.58 -44.22 -25.84
CA ALA A 232 -9.24 -44.61 -25.39
C ALA A 232 -9.28 -45.83 -24.45
N ALA A 233 -10.24 -45.88 -23.52
CA ALA A 233 -10.43 -47.01 -22.61
C ALA A 233 -10.81 -48.30 -23.36
N ALA A 234 -11.73 -48.21 -24.33
CA ALA A 234 -12.12 -49.35 -25.17
C ALA A 234 -10.96 -49.88 -26.02
N ALA A 235 -10.15 -48.97 -26.60
CA ALA A 235 -8.97 -49.35 -27.37
C ALA A 235 -7.92 -50.05 -26.50
N ALA A 236 -7.68 -49.56 -25.29
CA ALA A 236 -6.75 -50.18 -24.33
C ALA A 236 -7.21 -51.57 -23.87
N ALA A 237 -8.50 -51.75 -23.58
CA ALA A 237 -9.06 -53.06 -23.22
C ALA A 237 -8.93 -54.09 -24.36
N THR A 238 -9.15 -53.64 -25.60
CA THR A 238 -9.00 -54.49 -26.80
C THR A 238 -7.54 -54.89 -27.02
N ALA A 239 -6.59 -53.96 -26.81
CA ALA A 239 -5.16 -54.22 -26.95
C ALA A 239 -4.61 -55.16 -25.87
N SER A 240 -5.14 -55.13 -24.64
CA SER A 240 -4.72 -56.02 -23.54
C SER A 240 -5.28 -57.44 -23.62
N THR A 241 -6.29 -57.67 -24.47
CA THR A 241 -6.92 -59.00 -24.66
C THR A 241 -6.26 -59.78 -25.80
N ARG A 242 -5.32 -59.17 -26.53
CA ARG A 242 -4.62 -59.75 -27.68
C ARG A 242 -3.18 -60.10 -27.31
#